data_AF-A0A3L6N344-F1
#
_entry.id   AF-A0A3L6N344-F1
#
_cell.length_a   1.000
_cell.length_b   1.000
_cell.length_c   1.000
_cell.angle_alpha   90.00
_cell.angle_beta   90.00
_cell.angle_gamma   90.00
#
_symmetry.space_group_name_H-M   'P 1'
#
loop_
_entity.id
_entity.type
_entity.pdbx_description
1 polymer ?
#
loop_
_entity_poly.entity_id
_entity_poly.type
_entity_poly.pdbx_seq_one_letter_code
_entity_poly.pdbx_strand_id
1 'polypeptide(L)'
;MFNFLNVIGLQHQPVAIGIETKKPSEGFEVAKLQMGVWQAAHWAFLRTLIQTQQENEKMKTLRGQVEEQNPATTKEVEVDEQFSQQPESQLFVEPLLQAEEIETEPSNNDSQFNLPEFLPGIIINGHEWWLTISTFENSRVQFYEKKALGSTKDTKEIYKLVCALQVLRQWVDESYWPWLKELVLSC
;
A
#
# COMPACT_ATOMS: atom_id res chain seq x y z
N MET A 1 -2.51 6.56 6.92
CA MET A 1 -1.92 6.43 8.27
C MET A 1 -1.28 5.04 8.36
N PHE A 2 0.05 4.95 8.53
CA PHE A 2 0.83 3.71 8.41
C PHE A 2 0.72 2.77 9.62
N ASN A 3 0.14 3.26 10.71
CA ASN A 3 -0.01 2.57 11.98
C ASN A 3 -1.24 3.14 12.71
N PHE A 4 -2.20 2.29 13.10
CA PHE A 4 -3.35 2.71 13.92
C PHE A 4 -2.98 3.00 15.38
N LEU A 5 -1.75 2.68 15.77
CA LEU A 5 -1.21 2.97 17.09
C LEU A 5 -0.67 4.39 17.08
N ASN A 6 -1.32 5.30 17.82
CA ASN A 6 -0.81 6.63 18.14
C ASN A 6 0.34 6.55 19.17
N VAL A 7 1.35 5.73 18.85
CA VAL A 7 2.52 5.49 19.69
C VAL A 7 3.69 6.16 18.99
N ILE A 8 4.15 7.29 19.54
CA ILE A 8 5.23 8.11 18.99
C ILE A 8 6.49 7.27 18.69
N GLY A 9 6.79 6.26 19.52
CA GLY A 9 7.94 5.37 19.31
C GLY A 9 7.87 4.52 18.03
N LEU A 10 6.69 4.33 17.45
CA LEU A 10 6.48 3.54 16.23
C LEU A 10 6.34 4.41 14.96
N GLN A 11 6.39 5.75 15.08
CA GLN A 11 6.23 6.65 13.93
C GLN A 11 7.33 6.47 12.86
N HIS A 12 8.48 5.94 13.27
CA HIS A 12 9.63 5.64 12.39
C HIS A 12 9.85 4.14 12.20
N GLN A 13 8.89 3.30 12.62
CA GLN A 13 8.97 1.85 12.50
C GLN A 13 7.80 1.37 11.63
N PRO A 14 8.03 1.10 10.33
CA PRO A 14 6.96 0.67 9.47
C PRO A 14 6.47 -0.73 9.86
N VAL A 15 5.16 -0.92 9.77
CA VAL A 15 4.56 -2.25 9.65
C VAL A 15 4.92 -2.81 8.27
N ALA A 16 5.97 -3.63 8.21
CA ALA A 16 6.51 -4.19 6.97
C ALA A 16 6.18 -5.67 6.76
N ILE A 17 5.93 -6.42 7.85
CA ILE A 17 5.73 -7.88 7.82
C ILE A 17 4.49 -8.22 8.64
N GLY A 18 3.54 -8.90 8.01
CA GLY A 18 2.39 -9.48 8.68
C GLY A 18 2.75 -10.81 9.34
N ILE A 19 2.29 -11.03 10.57
CA ILE A 19 2.46 -12.31 11.28
C ILE A 19 1.08 -12.84 11.66
N GLU A 20 0.72 -14.00 11.13
CA GLU A 20 -0.51 -14.71 11.48
C GLU A 20 -0.16 -15.94 12.33
N THR A 21 -0.79 -16.06 13.50
CA THR A 21 -0.54 -17.16 14.43
C THR A 21 -1.81 -17.98 14.64
N LYS A 22 -1.71 -19.29 14.43
CA LYS A 22 -2.79 -20.24 14.66
C LYS A 22 -2.46 -21.24 15.74
N LYS A 23 -3.52 -21.68 16.44
CA LYS A 23 -3.44 -22.88 17.27
C LYS A 23 -3.15 -24.07 16.36
N PRO A 24 -2.44 -25.10 16.84
CA PRO A 24 -2.20 -26.34 16.09
C PRO A 24 -3.45 -26.95 15.45
N SER A 25 -4.61 -26.78 16.10
CA SER A 25 -5.90 -27.31 15.67
C SER A 25 -6.59 -26.54 14.55
N GLU A 26 -6.20 -25.29 14.28
CA GLU A 26 -6.90 -24.39 13.34
C GLU A 26 -6.36 -24.49 11.90
N GLY A 27 -5.22 -25.15 11.72
CA GLY A 27 -4.69 -25.49 10.40
C GLY A 27 -4.05 -24.32 9.64
N PHE A 28 -3.25 -24.66 8.63
CA PHE A 28 -2.51 -23.68 7.83
C PHE A 28 -3.41 -22.91 6.84
N GLU A 29 -4.44 -23.54 6.28
CA GLU A 29 -5.28 -22.93 5.25
C GLU A 29 -6.08 -21.71 5.75
N VAL A 30 -6.53 -21.74 7.01
CA VAL A 30 -7.22 -20.58 7.62
C VAL A 30 -6.24 -19.42 7.80
N ALA A 31 -5.03 -19.69 8.28
CA ALA A 31 -3.97 -18.69 8.42
C ALA A 31 -3.61 -18.07 7.06
N LYS A 32 -3.50 -18.91 6.03
CA LYS A 32 -3.21 -18.50 4.65
C LYS A 32 -4.26 -17.54 4.12
N LEU A 33 -5.55 -17.83 4.31
CA LEU A 33 -6.61 -16.95 3.85
C LEU A 33 -6.51 -15.57 4.52
N GLN A 34 -6.29 -15.52 5.82
CA GLN A 34 -6.16 -14.26 6.56
C GLN A 34 -4.89 -13.48 6.19
N MET A 35 -3.76 -14.18 6.02
CA MET A 35 -2.54 -13.59 5.50
C MET A 35 -2.76 -13.01 4.09
N GLY A 36 -3.49 -13.73 3.23
CA GLY A 36 -3.84 -13.26 1.89
C GLY A 36 -4.69 -11.99 1.91
N VAL A 37 -5.67 -11.89 2.83
CA VAL A 37 -6.46 -10.67 3.02
C VAL A 37 -5.57 -9.50 3.45
N TRP A 38 -4.67 -9.73 4.42
CA TRP A 38 -3.73 -8.72 4.88
C TRP A 38 -2.81 -8.23 3.74
N GLN A 39 -2.22 -9.16 2.98
CA GLN A 39 -1.34 -8.81 1.85
C GLN A 39 -2.10 -8.08 0.74
N ALA A 40 -3.33 -8.51 0.40
CA ALA A 40 -4.14 -7.82 -0.59
C ALA A 40 -4.46 -6.36 -0.18
N ALA A 41 -4.78 -6.16 1.10
CA ALA A 41 -4.98 -4.81 1.64
C ALA A 41 -3.68 -3.98 1.61
N HIS A 42 -2.53 -4.59 1.92
CA HIS A 42 -1.24 -3.93 1.87
C HIS A 42 -0.88 -3.50 0.44
N TRP A 43 -1.06 -4.37 -0.55
CA TRP A 43 -0.87 -4.05 -1.96
C TRP A 43 -1.78 -2.92 -2.43
N ALA A 44 -3.07 -2.98 -2.09
CA ALA A 44 -4.02 -1.92 -2.42
C ALA A 44 -3.59 -0.58 -1.84
N PHE A 45 -3.16 -0.57 -0.58
CA PHE A 45 -2.66 0.62 0.09
C PHE A 45 -1.41 1.21 -0.60
N LEU A 46 -0.41 0.39 -0.94
CA LEU A 46 0.80 0.88 -1.62
C LEU A 46 0.46 1.48 -3.00
N ARG A 47 -0.46 0.85 -3.73
CA ARG A 47 -0.95 1.38 -5.01
C ARG A 47 -1.64 2.73 -4.84
N THR A 48 -2.51 2.87 -3.85
CA THR A 48 -3.17 4.14 -3.56
C THR A 48 -2.15 5.22 -3.20
N LEU A 49 -1.13 4.91 -2.40
CA LEU A 49 -0.06 5.88 -2.08
C LEU A 49 0.67 6.37 -3.33
N ILE A 50 1.10 5.46 -4.20
CA ILE A 50 1.77 5.82 -5.46
C ILE A 50 0.86 6.70 -6.32
N GLN A 51 -0.43 6.35 -6.43
CA GLN A 51 -1.38 7.14 -7.19
C GLN A 51 -1.57 8.55 -6.59
N THR A 52 -1.75 8.66 -5.28
CA THR A 52 -1.88 9.95 -4.59
C THR A 52 -0.63 10.81 -4.78
N GLN A 53 0.56 10.22 -4.74
CA GLN A 53 1.81 10.94 -4.99
C GLN A 53 1.83 11.54 -6.41
N GLN A 54 1.48 10.74 -7.42
CA GLN A 54 1.42 11.22 -8.81
C GLN A 54 0.39 12.33 -9.02
N GLU A 55 -0.77 12.23 -8.35
CA GLU A 55 -1.81 13.27 -8.38
C GLU A 55 -1.31 14.57 -7.72
N ASN A 56 -0.64 14.47 -6.57
CA ASN A 56 -0.08 15.63 -5.88
C ASN A 56 1.01 16.34 -6.71
N GLU A 57 1.89 15.61 -7.38
CA GLU A 57 2.91 16.20 -8.27
C GLU A 57 2.29 16.92 -9.48
N LYS A 58 1.25 16.33 -10.08
CA LYS A 58 0.48 17.00 -11.15
C LYS A 58 -0.15 18.30 -10.63
N MET A 59 -0.75 18.28 -9.44
CA MET A 59 -1.35 19.47 -8.83
C MET A 59 -0.32 20.55 -8.48
N LYS A 60 0.86 20.18 -7.96
CA LYS A 60 1.97 21.12 -7.72
C LYS A 60 2.42 21.79 -9.01
N THR A 61 2.56 21.02 -10.10
CA THR A 61 2.95 21.53 -11.42
C THR A 61 1.90 22.52 -11.97
N LEU A 62 0.62 22.16 -11.89
CA LEU A 62 -0.47 23.03 -12.32
C LEU A 62 -0.52 24.34 -11.51
N ARG A 63 -0.33 24.26 -10.19
CA ARG A 63 -0.27 25.46 -9.33
C ARG A 63 0.88 26.39 -9.72
N GLY A 64 2.07 25.86 -9.95
CA GLY A 64 3.22 26.66 -10.38
C GLY A 64 2.96 27.39 -11.71
N GLN A 65 2.32 26.72 -12.67
CA GLN A 65 1.95 27.33 -13.96
C GLN A 65 0.91 28.45 -13.81
N VAL A 66 -0.05 28.31 -12.89
CA VAL A 66 -1.05 29.36 -12.61
C VAL A 66 -0.41 30.56 -11.91
N GLU A 67 0.56 30.34 -11.03
CA GLU A 67 1.30 31.41 -10.33
C GLU A 67 2.24 32.18 -11.29
N GLU A 68 2.88 31.51 -12.24
CA GLU A 68 3.71 32.15 -13.27
C GLU A 68 2.90 32.94 -14.31
N GLN A 69 1.66 32.51 -14.59
CA GLN A 69 0.76 33.20 -15.52
C GLN A 69 0.06 34.42 -14.91
N ASN A 70 0.23 34.70 -13.62
CA ASN A 70 -0.45 35.81 -12.94
C ASN A 70 0.50 36.64 -12.06
N PRO A 71 1.43 37.42 -12.66
CA PRO A 71 2.31 38.29 -11.89
C PRO A 71 1.53 39.53 -11.42
N ALA A 72 1.11 39.50 -10.16
CA ALA A 72 0.52 40.59 -9.37
C ALA A 72 -0.94 41.00 -9.68
N THR A 73 -1.82 40.73 -8.71
CA THR A 73 -2.81 41.72 -8.25
C THR A 73 -3.04 41.51 -6.75
N THR A 74 -2.21 42.16 -5.94
CA THR A 74 -2.60 42.57 -4.58
C THR A 74 -3.47 43.80 -4.73
N LYS A 75 -4.81 43.65 -4.71
CA LYS A 75 -5.73 44.63 -4.15
C LYS A 75 -6.94 43.91 -3.59
N GLU A 76 -7.11 44.06 -2.28
CA GLU A 76 -8.28 43.71 -1.49
C GLU A 76 -9.53 44.31 -2.13
N VAL A 77 -10.57 43.50 -2.34
CA VAL A 77 -11.94 43.98 -2.57
C VAL A 77 -12.90 43.10 -1.76
N GLU A 78 -13.54 43.73 -0.78
CA GLU A 78 -14.67 43.22 0.00
C GLU A 78 -15.82 42.80 -0.93
N VAL A 79 -16.45 41.65 -0.66
CA VAL A 79 -17.70 41.25 -1.33
C VAL A 79 -18.75 40.96 -0.27
N ASP A 80 -19.74 41.85 -0.23
CA ASP A 80 -20.99 41.74 0.52
C ASP A 80 -21.85 40.56 0.02
N GLU A 81 -22.50 39.89 0.97
CA GLU A 81 -23.49 38.83 0.76
C GLU A 81 -24.84 39.39 0.25
N GLN A 82 -25.53 38.71 -0.67
CA GLN A 82 -27.00 38.49 -0.63
C GLN A 82 -27.58 37.59 -1.76
N PHE A 83 -27.91 36.35 -1.36
CA PHE A 83 -29.20 35.63 -1.47
C PHE A 83 -29.95 35.29 -2.80
N SER A 84 -30.15 33.97 -2.97
CA SER A 84 -31.37 33.20 -3.35
C SER A 84 -31.95 33.15 -4.78
N GLN A 85 -32.00 31.94 -5.37
CA GLN A 85 -33.15 30.99 -5.42
C GLN A 85 -33.18 30.11 -6.70
N GLN A 86 -33.44 28.80 -6.53
CA GLN A 86 -33.78 27.82 -7.59
C GLN A 86 -35.32 27.74 -7.81
N PRO A 87 -35.84 27.02 -8.84
CA PRO A 87 -36.24 25.60 -8.64
C PRO A 87 -36.17 24.62 -9.86
N GLU A 88 -36.07 23.32 -9.50
CA GLU A 88 -36.49 21.97 -10.04
C GLU A 88 -37.07 21.81 -11.49
N SER A 89 -36.96 20.71 -12.27
CA SER A 89 -36.96 19.23 -12.08
C SER A 89 -36.60 18.54 -13.44
N GLN A 90 -36.06 17.32 -13.60
CA GLN A 90 -36.72 15.98 -13.50
C GLN A 90 -35.69 14.82 -13.69
N LEU A 91 -35.94 13.69 -13.00
CA LEU A 91 -35.22 12.41 -13.09
C LEU A 91 -35.57 11.60 -14.35
N PHE A 92 -34.59 10.91 -14.95
CA PHE A 92 -34.79 9.63 -15.65
C PHE A 92 -33.51 8.77 -15.56
N VAL A 93 -33.65 7.47 -15.26
CA VAL A 93 -32.55 6.53 -14.96
C VAL A 93 -32.55 5.37 -15.96
N GLU A 94 -31.44 5.24 -16.72
CA GLU A 94 -30.70 4.05 -17.26
C GLU A 94 -31.42 2.87 -17.98
N PRO A 95 -30.72 1.87 -18.60
CA PRO A 95 -29.27 1.67 -18.86
C PRO A 95 -28.92 1.19 -20.30
N LEU A 96 -27.64 1.23 -20.70
CA LEU A 96 -27.06 0.09 -21.44
C LEU A 96 -25.52 0.02 -21.35
N LEU A 97 -25.06 -1.10 -20.79
CA LEU A 97 -23.70 -1.62 -20.87
C LEU A 97 -23.28 -1.83 -22.32
N GLN A 98 -22.10 -1.35 -22.71
CA GLN A 98 -21.26 -2.02 -23.70
C GLN A 98 -19.79 -1.73 -23.37
N ALA A 99 -19.04 -2.80 -23.15
CA ALA A 99 -17.61 -2.80 -22.89
C ALA A 99 -16.87 -2.48 -24.18
N GLU A 100 -15.99 -1.47 -24.16
CA GLU A 100 -14.95 -1.32 -25.16
C GLU A 100 -13.60 -1.64 -24.51
N GLU A 101 -12.96 -2.65 -25.09
CA GLU A 101 -11.61 -3.10 -24.80
C GLU A 101 -10.64 -1.98 -25.18
N ILE A 102 -9.97 -1.40 -24.18
CA ILE A 102 -8.89 -0.45 -24.44
C ILE A 102 -7.60 -1.25 -24.62
N GLU A 103 -7.13 -1.26 -25.87
CA GLU A 103 -5.83 -1.76 -26.29
C GLU A 103 -4.71 -1.12 -25.44
N THR A 104 -3.81 -1.97 -24.95
CA THR A 104 -2.68 -1.56 -24.12
C THR A 104 -1.64 -0.82 -24.96
N GLU A 105 -1.67 0.51 -24.91
CA GLU A 105 -0.53 1.36 -25.28
C GLU A 105 0.71 1.00 -24.44
N PRO A 106 1.93 1.01 -25.01
CA PRO A 106 3.15 0.71 -24.26
C PRO A 106 3.39 1.84 -23.25
N SER A 107 3.15 1.54 -21.98
CA SER A 107 3.43 2.47 -20.87
C SER A 107 4.94 2.72 -20.78
N ASN A 108 5.41 3.82 -21.35
CA ASN A 108 6.64 4.46 -20.89
C ASN A 108 6.35 5.06 -19.50
N ASN A 109 6.30 4.19 -18.49
CA ASN A 109 6.12 4.56 -17.10
C ASN A 109 7.50 4.89 -16.53
N ASP A 110 7.98 6.11 -16.74
CA ASP A 110 8.96 6.72 -15.84
C ASP A 110 8.24 7.16 -14.55
N SER A 111 7.57 6.20 -13.90
CA SER A 111 6.99 6.41 -12.57
C SER A 111 8.13 6.43 -11.57
N GLN A 112 8.32 7.57 -10.91
CA GLN A 112 9.34 7.78 -9.86
C GLN A 112 9.33 6.66 -8.82
N PHE A 113 8.15 6.11 -8.52
CA PHE A 113 7.98 4.99 -7.61
C PHE A 113 7.32 3.80 -8.30
N ASN A 114 7.98 2.65 -8.25
CA ASN A 114 7.42 1.36 -8.60
C ASN A 114 7.01 0.61 -7.33
N LEU A 115 6.06 -0.32 -7.47
CA LEU A 115 5.71 -1.26 -6.41
C LEU A 115 6.93 -2.11 -6.03
N PRO A 116 7.05 -2.54 -4.77
CA PRO A 116 8.11 -3.48 -4.38
C PRO A 116 7.93 -4.80 -5.13
N GLU A 117 9.02 -5.53 -5.35
CA GLU A 117 8.99 -6.82 -6.04
C GLU A 117 8.13 -7.85 -5.29
N PHE A 118 8.13 -7.78 -3.96
CA PHE A 118 7.36 -8.68 -3.12
C PHE A 118 7.03 -8.07 -1.75
N LEU A 119 6.04 -8.67 -1.07
CA LEU A 119 5.73 -8.45 0.34
C LEU A 119 5.80 -9.76 1.13
N PRO A 120 6.65 -9.85 2.17
CA PRO A 120 6.74 -11.04 3.01
C PRO A 120 5.60 -11.10 4.05
N GLY A 121 5.28 -12.32 4.46
CA GLY A 121 4.42 -12.63 5.60
C GLY A 121 4.93 -13.85 6.34
N ILE A 122 4.58 -13.99 7.62
CA ILE A 122 4.96 -15.13 8.44
C ILE A 122 3.69 -15.81 8.95
N ILE A 123 3.60 -17.12 8.74
CA ILE A 123 2.56 -17.95 9.33
C ILE A 123 3.18 -18.84 10.39
N ILE A 124 2.64 -18.78 11.60
CA ILE A 124 3.03 -19.62 12.72
C ILE A 124 1.87 -20.56 13.00
N ASN A 125 2.12 -21.87 12.91
CA ASN A 125 1.14 -22.89 13.27
C ASN A 125 1.77 -23.90 14.23
N GLY A 126 1.37 -23.83 15.50
CA GLY A 126 2.02 -24.57 16.57
C GLY A 126 3.49 -24.18 16.70
N HIS A 127 4.38 -25.13 16.43
CA HIS A 127 5.83 -24.89 16.50
C HIS A 127 6.46 -24.52 15.16
N GLU A 128 5.74 -24.67 14.05
CA GLU A 128 6.29 -24.48 12.70
C GLU A 128 6.09 -23.04 12.23
N TRP A 129 7.15 -22.44 11.68
CA TRP A 129 7.16 -21.08 11.16
C TRP A 129 7.43 -21.09 9.66
N TRP A 130 6.54 -20.47 8.90
CA TRP A 130 6.57 -20.46 7.44
C TRP A 130 6.66 -19.03 6.93
N LEU A 131 7.55 -18.81 5.96
CA LEU A 131 7.56 -17.59 5.16
C LEU A 131 6.58 -17.76 4.01
N THR A 132 5.77 -16.72 3.83
CA THR A 132 4.89 -16.52 2.69
C THR A 132 5.35 -15.29 1.95
N ILE A 133 5.30 -15.31 0.63
CA ILE A 133 5.68 -14.18 -0.22
C ILE A 133 4.47 -13.86 -1.08
N SER A 134 4.14 -12.58 -1.22
CA SER A 134 3.21 -12.15 -2.26
C SER A 134 3.90 -11.23 -3.26
N THR A 135 3.52 -11.31 -4.52
CA THR A 135 3.93 -10.37 -5.57
C THR A 135 2.68 -9.74 -6.19
N PHE A 136 2.85 -8.61 -6.87
CA PHE A 136 1.77 -7.98 -7.62
C PHE A 136 2.12 -7.95 -9.10
N GLU A 137 1.53 -8.87 -9.86
CA GLU A 137 1.80 -9.06 -11.29
C GLU A 137 0.46 -9.19 -12.03
N ASN A 138 0.38 -8.67 -13.26
CA ASN A 138 -0.83 -8.75 -14.09
C ASN A 138 -2.10 -8.25 -13.37
N SER A 139 -1.95 -7.16 -12.60
CA SER A 139 -3.01 -6.55 -11.79
C SER A 139 -3.63 -7.48 -10.73
N ARG A 140 -2.92 -8.53 -10.33
CA ARG A 140 -3.37 -9.49 -9.31
C ARG A 140 -2.28 -9.77 -8.30
N VAL A 141 -2.70 -9.97 -7.05
CA VAL A 141 -1.81 -10.45 -5.99
C VAL A 141 -1.60 -11.95 -6.18
N GLN A 142 -0.36 -12.36 -6.40
CA GLN A 142 0.04 -13.77 -6.40
C GLN A 142 0.63 -14.13 -5.04
N PHE A 143 0.25 -15.30 -4.51
CA PHE A 143 0.67 -15.78 -3.19
C PHE A 143 1.53 -17.04 -3.34
N TYR A 144 2.76 -16.97 -2.83
CA TYR A 144 3.73 -18.06 -2.80
C TYR A 144 3.95 -18.53 -1.35
N GLU A 145 3.93 -19.84 -1.15
CA GLU A 145 3.89 -20.44 0.20
C GLU A 145 5.01 -21.47 0.44
N LYS A 146 5.10 -21.88 1.71
CA LYS A 146 5.82 -23.09 2.21
C LYS A 146 7.35 -23.03 2.21
N LYS A 147 7.95 -21.84 2.32
CA LYS A 147 9.35 -21.78 2.73
C LYS A 147 9.45 -21.88 4.25
N ALA A 148 9.91 -23.02 4.77
CA ALA A 148 10.14 -23.18 6.20
C ALA A 148 11.20 -22.18 6.68
N LEU A 149 10.87 -21.37 7.69
CA LEU A 149 11.82 -20.49 8.38
C LEU A 149 12.53 -21.22 9.50
N GLY A 150 11.81 -22.12 10.17
CA GLY A 150 12.30 -22.90 11.29
C GLY A 150 11.15 -23.40 12.16
N SER A 151 11.52 -23.92 13.32
CA SER A 151 10.62 -24.52 14.29
C SER A 151 11.10 -24.22 15.70
N THR A 152 10.18 -24.20 16.66
CA THR A 152 10.49 -24.06 18.09
C THR A 152 10.65 -25.39 18.82
N LYS A 153 10.64 -26.52 18.09
CA LYS A 153 10.79 -27.87 18.68
C LYS A 153 12.22 -28.21 19.07
N ASP A 154 13.20 -27.64 18.40
CA ASP A 154 14.60 -27.97 18.62
C ASP A 154 15.50 -26.73 18.53
N THR A 155 16.62 -26.79 19.25
CA THR A 155 17.55 -25.65 19.37
C THR A 155 18.12 -25.22 18.02
N LYS A 156 18.36 -26.15 17.09
CA LYS A 156 18.95 -25.83 15.78
C LYS A 156 17.96 -25.06 14.90
N GLU A 157 16.71 -25.49 14.87
CA GLU A 157 15.64 -24.82 14.15
C GLU A 157 15.29 -23.47 14.77
N ILE A 158 15.43 -23.30 16.09
CA ILE A 158 15.34 -21.99 16.75
C ILE A 158 16.44 -21.05 16.23
N TYR A 159 17.69 -21.50 16.12
CA TYR A 159 18.75 -20.67 15.55
C TYR A 159 18.46 -20.27 14.10
N LYS A 160 17.96 -21.19 13.27
CA LYS A 160 17.55 -20.87 11.89
C LYS A 160 16.46 -19.80 11.88
N LEU A 161 15.48 -19.91 12.77
CA LEU A 161 14.39 -18.94 12.89
C LEU A 161 14.93 -17.55 13.26
N VAL A 162 15.81 -17.47 14.25
CA VAL A 162 16.45 -16.20 14.64
C VAL A 162 17.20 -15.57 13.47
N CYS A 163 18.03 -16.36 12.77
CA CYS A 163 18.75 -15.87 11.59
C CYS A 163 17.80 -15.38 10.49
N ALA A 164 16.72 -16.11 10.20
CA ALA A 164 15.77 -15.69 9.18
C ALA A 164 15.04 -14.39 9.55
N LEU A 165 14.64 -14.23 10.82
CA LEU A 165 14.03 -13.00 11.31
C LEU A 165 15.00 -11.81 11.24
N GLN A 166 16.30 -12.03 11.50
CA GLN A 166 17.32 -11.00 11.35
C GLN A 166 17.50 -10.58 9.89
N VAL A 167 17.50 -11.53 8.95
CA VAL A 167 17.55 -11.23 7.50
C VAL A 167 16.32 -10.45 7.05
N LEU A 168 15.12 -10.84 7.51
CA LEU A 168 13.89 -10.11 7.21
C LEU A 168 13.92 -8.69 7.78
N ARG A 169 14.38 -8.52 9.02
CA ARG A 169 14.57 -7.20 9.61
C ARG A 169 15.54 -6.34 8.79
N GLN A 170 16.68 -6.92 8.38
CA GLN A 170 17.66 -6.22 7.58
C GLN A 170 17.05 -5.75 6.24
N TRP A 171 16.29 -6.61 5.56
CA TRP A 171 15.56 -6.21 4.35
C TRP A 171 14.56 -5.07 4.60
N VAL A 172 13.86 -5.09 5.75
CA VAL A 172 12.97 -3.99 6.13
C VAL A 172 13.74 -2.69 6.28
N ASP A 173 14.85 -2.71 7.02
CA ASP A 173 15.65 -1.53 7.34
C ASP A 173 16.40 -0.97 6.11
N GLU A 174 16.90 -1.84 5.22
CA GLU A 174 17.78 -1.47 4.11
C GLU A 174 17.05 -1.28 2.78
N SER A 175 15.89 -1.90 2.58
CA SER A 175 15.18 -1.87 1.29
C SER A 175 13.76 -1.33 1.42
N TYR A 176 12.92 -1.96 2.23
CA TYR A 176 11.49 -1.63 2.28
C TYR A 176 11.22 -0.25 2.88
N TRP A 177 11.80 0.03 4.05
CA TRP A 177 11.55 1.27 4.77
C TRP A 177 12.07 2.51 4.04
N PRO A 178 13.32 2.55 3.55
CA PRO A 178 13.81 3.72 2.82
C PRO A 178 12.92 4.08 1.62
N TRP A 179 12.56 3.07 0.81
CA TRP A 179 11.66 3.23 -0.34
C TRP A 179 10.31 3.82 0.06
N LEU A 180 9.67 3.20 1.05
CA LEU A 180 8.36 3.62 1.51
C LEU A 180 8.39 5.02 2.13
N LYS A 181 9.42 5.33 2.90
CA LYS A 181 9.60 6.64 3.52
C LYS A 181 9.73 7.73 2.46
N GLU A 182 10.50 7.47 1.40
CA GLU A 182 10.63 8.40 0.28
C GLU A 182 9.28 8.62 -0.43
N LEU A 183 8.54 7.55 -0.69
CA LEU A 183 7.19 7.64 -1.25
C LEU A 183 6.25 8.48 -0.36
N VAL A 184 6.24 8.24 0.95
CA VAL A 184 5.36 8.98 1.87
C VAL A 184 5.77 10.46 2.01
N LEU A 185 7.07 10.76 1.96
CA LEU A 185 7.58 12.15 2.03
C LEU A 185 7.41 12.92 0.72
N SER A 186 7.22 12.22 -0.40
CA SER A 186 7.00 12.83 -1.72
C SER A 186 5.53 13.04 -2.07
N CYS A 187 4.60 12.41 -1.34
CA CYS A 187 3.17 12.77 -1.36
C CYS A 187 2.97 14.22 -0.90
#